data_AF-F8A9E0-F1
#
_entry.id   AF-F8A9E0-F1
#
_cell.length_a   1.000
_cell.length_b   1.000
_cell.length_c   1.000
_cell.angle_alpha   90.00
_cell.angle_beta   90.00
_cell.angle_gamma   90.00
#
_symmetry.space_group_name_H-M   'P 1'
#
loop_
_entity.id
_entity.type
_entity.pdbx_description
1 polymer ?
#
loop_
_entity_poly.entity_id
_entity_poly.type
_entity_poly.pdbx_seq_one_letter_code
_entity_poly.pdbx_strand_id
1 'polypeptide(L)'
;MFKFLKRKGKEPVLESQKPSSWLESSYKDLKRAEELLEKDPDLSAHLAWQAARKALKALERKAGKRVSASSLEELFFKFPEGQNAPRTVREAVKFLDLFKRLAKHEDIFQEVSMGLGPLTPYDAKRVIDAARLVINHLEHRLR
;
A
#
# COMPACT_ATOMS: atom_id res chain seq x y z
N MET A 1 16.49 7.26 -48.66
CA MET A 1 15.94 5.91 -48.39
C MET A 1 16.62 5.38 -47.12
N PHE A 2 16.09 5.71 -45.93
CA PHE A 2 16.72 5.37 -44.65
C PHE A 2 16.33 3.94 -44.22
N LYS A 3 17.32 3.04 -44.21
CA LYS A 3 17.20 1.69 -43.63
C LYS A 3 17.20 1.80 -42.11
N PHE A 4 16.03 1.62 -41.48
CA PHE A 4 15.93 1.47 -40.03
C PHE A 4 16.40 0.08 -39.60
N LEU A 5 17.58 0.04 -39.00
CA LEU A 5 18.12 -1.11 -38.28
C LEU A 5 17.21 -1.46 -37.09
N LYS A 6 16.67 -2.69 -37.11
CA LYS A 6 16.02 -3.34 -35.96
C LYS A 6 17.02 -3.43 -34.80
N ARG A 7 16.92 -2.53 -33.82
CA ARG A 7 17.59 -2.69 -32.52
C ARG A 7 16.74 -3.61 -31.63
N LYS A 8 17.15 -4.87 -31.52
CA LYS A 8 16.81 -5.73 -30.37
C LYS A 8 17.60 -5.22 -29.15
N GLY A 9 17.09 -4.20 -28.48
CA GLY A 9 17.59 -3.79 -27.16
C GLY A 9 16.61 -4.26 -26.10
N LYS A 10 17.04 -5.13 -25.18
CA LYS A 10 16.36 -5.29 -23.89
C LYS A 10 16.35 -3.90 -23.25
N GLU A 11 15.19 -3.28 -23.11
CA GLU A 11 15.06 -2.03 -22.37
C GLU A 11 15.69 -2.22 -20.98
N PRO A 12 16.54 -1.30 -20.50
CA PRO A 12 17.04 -1.40 -19.14
C PRO A 12 15.84 -1.34 -18.21
N VAL A 13 15.59 -2.43 -17.46
CA VAL A 13 14.62 -2.40 -16.38
C VAL A 13 15.14 -1.37 -15.39
N LEU A 14 14.53 -0.18 -15.41
CA LEU A 14 14.85 0.90 -14.49
C LEU A 14 14.84 0.33 -13.07
N GLU A 15 15.81 0.70 -12.25
CA GLU A 15 15.96 0.12 -10.90
C GLU A 15 14.71 0.33 -10.04
N SER A 16 13.98 1.41 -10.31
CA SER A 16 12.65 1.74 -9.77
C SER A 16 11.52 0.78 -10.14
N GLN A 17 11.77 -0.19 -11.02
CA GLN A 17 10.81 -1.21 -11.44
C GLN A 17 11.08 -2.57 -10.78
N LYS A 18 12.19 -2.74 -10.05
CA LYS A 18 12.48 -3.97 -9.29
C LYS A 18 11.51 -4.10 -8.10
N PRO A 19 10.98 -5.28 -7.80
CA PRO A 19 10.13 -5.51 -6.63
C PRO A 19 10.77 -5.04 -5.31
N SER A 20 12.08 -5.20 -5.16
CA SER A 20 12.85 -4.75 -4.00
C SER A 20 12.79 -3.22 -3.80
N SER A 21 12.86 -2.44 -4.88
CA SER A 21 12.77 -0.97 -4.82
C SER A 21 11.39 -0.49 -4.35
N TRP A 22 10.32 -1.23 -4.67
CA TRP A 22 8.97 -0.92 -4.20
C TRP A 22 8.78 -1.26 -2.73
N LEU A 23 9.35 -2.38 -2.27
CA LEU A 23 9.35 -2.74 -0.85
C LEU A 23 10.17 -1.74 -0.03
N GLU A 24 11.35 -1.35 -0.49
CA GLU A 24 12.15 -0.27 0.13
C GLU A 24 11.39 1.06 0.18
N SER A 25 10.68 1.42 -0.90
CA SER A 25 9.85 2.63 -0.88
C SER A 25 8.67 2.51 0.09
N SER A 26 8.10 1.32 0.28
CA SER A 26 7.04 1.13 1.28
C SER A 26 7.56 1.36 2.70
N TYR A 27 8.79 0.91 3.01
CA TYR A 27 9.40 1.18 4.31
C TYR A 27 9.71 2.65 4.54
N LYS A 28 10.13 3.38 3.51
CA LYS A 28 10.34 4.83 3.59
C LYS A 28 9.04 5.56 3.93
N ASP A 29 7.95 5.19 3.27
CA ASP A 29 6.62 5.78 3.54
C ASP A 29 6.15 5.44 4.96
N LEU A 30 6.32 4.19 5.41
CA LEU A 30 5.93 3.75 6.75
C LEU A 30 6.74 4.48 7.84
N LYS A 31 8.06 4.59 7.66
CA LYS A 31 8.91 5.37 8.57
C LYS A 31 8.48 6.83 8.62
N ARG A 32 8.15 7.43 7.47
CA ARG A 32 7.68 8.81 7.42
C ARG A 32 6.32 8.98 8.09
N ALA A 33 5.42 7.99 7.98
CA ALA A 33 4.16 7.97 8.69
C ALA A 33 4.38 8.02 10.21
N GLU A 34 5.32 7.23 10.72
CA GLU A 34 5.68 7.20 12.14
C GLU A 34 6.23 8.54 12.64
N GLU A 35 7.09 9.20 11.86
CA GLU A 35 7.64 10.53 12.19
C GLU A 35 6.57 11.63 12.25
N LEU A 36 5.47 11.46 11.51
CA LEU A 36 4.37 12.41 11.41
C LEU A 36 3.22 12.11 12.34
N LEU A 37 3.23 10.97 13.04
CA LEU A 37 2.12 10.47 13.85
C LEU A 37 1.51 11.53 14.79
N GLU A 38 2.38 12.26 15.50
CA GLU A 38 1.97 13.30 16.46
C GLU A 38 1.80 14.69 15.84
N LYS A 39 2.31 14.90 14.62
CA LYS A 39 2.35 16.22 13.96
C LYS A 39 1.20 16.42 12.99
N ASP A 40 0.88 15.37 12.24
CA ASP A 40 -0.12 15.34 11.19
C ASP A 40 -0.66 13.90 11.06
N PRO A 41 -1.63 13.52 11.92
CA PRO A 41 -2.18 12.17 11.93
C PRO A 41 -2.86 11.77 10.62
N ASP A 42 -3.48 12.72 9.91
CA ASP A 42 -4.12 12.50 8.62
C ASP A 42 -3.09 12.11 7.55
N LEU A 43 -2.02 12.90 7.42
CA LEU A 43 -0.92 12.59 6.49
C LEU A 43 -0.19 11.31 6.91
N SER A 44 -0.02 11.10 8.22
CA SER A 44 0.55 9.87 8.77
C SER A 44 -0.24 8.63 8.33
N ALA A 45 -1.56 8.63 8.54
CA ALA A 45 -2.43 7.53 8.13
C ALA A 45 -2.46 7.34 6.60
N HIS A 46 -2.44 8.44 5.83
CA HIS A 46 -2.33 8.36 4.38
C HIS A 46 -1.05 7.66 3.92
N LEU A 47 0.10 8.05 4.48
CA LEU A 47 1.39 7.45 4.15
C LEU A 47 1.47 5.99 4.54
N ALA A 48 0.90 5.61 5.70
CA ALA A 48 0.80 4.21 6.10
C ALA A 48 -0.03 3.39 5.09
N TRP A 49 -1.17 3.91 4.63
CA TRP A 49 -1.96 3.25 3.58
C TRP A 49 -1.19 3.13 2.25
N GLN A 50 -0.47 4.17 1.84
CA GLN A 50 0.37 4.13 0.63
C GLN A 50 1.50 3.11 0.76
N ALA A 51 2.11 3.00 1.94
CA ALA A 51 3.15 2.01 2.23
C ALA A 51 2.62 0.59 1.97
N ALA A 52 1.46 0.23 2.55
CA ALA A 52 0.84 -1.07 2.31
C ALA A 52 0.53 -1.31 0.82
N ARG A 53 0.01 -0.28 0.12
CA ARG A 53 -0.24 -0.36 -1.33
C ARG A 53 1.03 -0.61 -2.14
N LYS A 54 2.14 0.05 -1.80
CA LYS A 54 3.43 -0.13 -2.48
C LYS A 54 3.99 -1.53 -2.26
N ALA A 55 3.85 -2.08 -1.05
CA ALA A 55 4.25 -3.46 -0.78
C ALA A 55 3.42 -4.48 -1.58
N LEU A 56 2.11 -4.27 -1.73
CA LEU A 56 1.28 -5.12 -2.59
C LEU A 56 1.64 -4.98 -4.08
N LYS A 57 2.02 -3.78 -4.54
CA LYS A 57 2.55 -3.59 -5.90
C LYS A 57 3.89 -4.29 -6.12
N ALA A 58 4.74 -4.37 -5.10
CA ALA A 58 5.98 -5.17 -5.16
C ALA A 58 5.65 -6.64 -5.42
N LEU A 59 4.58 -7.16 -4.79
CA LEU A 59 4.10 -8.52 -5.02
C LEU A 59 3.59 -8.74 -6.44
N GLU A 60 2.77 -7.83 -6.98
CA GLU A 60 2.36 -7.83 -8.40
C GLU A 60 3.55 -7.95 -9.34
N ARG A 61 4.59 -7.14 -9.08
CA ARG A 61 5.81 -7.10 -9.89
C ARG A 61 6.60 -8.39 -9.76
N LYS A 62 6.73 -8.96 -8.57
CA LYS A 62 7.40 -10.27 -8.36
C LYS A 62 6.66 -11.39 -9.09
N ALA A 63 5.32 -11.37 -9.07
CA ALA A 63 4.50 -12.35 -9.77
C ALA A 63 4.48 -12.16 -11.30
N GLY A 64 4.99 -11.05 -11.82
CA GLY A 64 4.96 -10.73 -13.26
C GLY A 64 3.55 -10.54 -13.82
N LYS A 65 2.56 -10.29 -12.97
CA LYS A 65 1.15 -10.14 -13.34
C LYS A 65 0.69 -8.73 -13.05
N ARG A 66 0.03 -8.09 -14.02
CA ARG A 66 -0.74 -6.86 -13.77
C ARG A 66 -2.15 -7.25 -13.37
N VAL A 67 -2.53 -6.84 -12.19
CA VAL A 67 -3.81 -7.07 -11.58
C VAL A 67 -4.55 -5.74 -11.53
N SER A 68 -5.63 -5.64 -12.30
CA SER A 68 -6.62 -4.60 -12.03
C SER A 68 -7.36 -4.98 -10.75
N ALA A 69 -7.29 -4.12 -9.74
CA ALA A 69 -8.00 -4.26 -8.48
C ALA A 69 -8.48 -2.88 -8.02
N SER A 70 -9.71 -2.83 -7.54
CA SER A 70 -10.38 -1.62 -7.05
C SER A 70 -9.98 -1.26 -5.61
N SER A 71 -9.42 -2.23 -4.87
CA SER A 71 -9.10 -2.12 -3.45
C SER A 71 -7.83 -2.93 -3.09
N LEU A 72 -7.24 -2.67 -1.91
CA LEU A 72 -6.08 -3.43 -1.40
C LEU A 72 -6.44 -4.88 -1.09
N GLU A 73 -7.64 -5.12 -0.55
CA GLU A 73 -8.18 -6.44 -0.27
C GLU A 73 -8.31 -7.27 -1.54
N GLU A 74 -8.95 -6.71 -2.58
CA GLU A 74 -9.10 -7.39 -3.86
C GLU A 74 -7.73 -7.70 -4.49
N LEU A 75 -6.78 -6.76 -4.39
CA LEU A 75 -5.42 -6.99 -4.88
C LEU A 75 -4.73 -8.12 -4.11
N PHE A 76 -4.79 -8.10 -2.77
CA PHE A 76 -4.12 -9.05 -1.90
C PHE A 76 -4.60 -10.49 -2.11
N PHE A 77 -5.91 -10.70 -2.22
CA PHE A 77 -6.48 -12.04 -2.36
C PHE A 77 -6.30 -12.68 -3.74
N LYS A 78 -5.86 -11.93 -4.75
CA LYS A 78 -5.46 -12.52 -6.05
C LYS A 78 -4.10 -13.21 -6.01
N PHE A 79 -3.37 -13.11 -4.91
CA PHE A 79 -2.08 -13.78 -4.72
C PHE A 79 -2.16 -14.89 -3.66
N PRO A 80 -1.37 -15.98 -3.79
CA PRO A 80 -1.28 -17.04 -2.78
C PRO A 80 -0.91 -16.51 -1.38
N GLU A 81 -0.12 -15.45 -1.31
CA GLU A 81 0.29 -14.78 -0.08
C GLU A 81 -0.90 -14.21 0.69
N GLY A 82 -1.94 -13.75 -0.02
CA GLY A 82 -3.18 -13.28 0.59
C GLY A 82 -4.15 -14.40 0.94
N GLN A 83 -4.26 -15.42 0.08
CA GLN A 83 -5.13 -16.57 0.35
C GLN A 83 -4.67 -17.37 1.58
N ASN A 84 -3.37 -17.53 1.76
CA ASN A 84 -2.76 -18.24 2.87
C ASN A 84 -2.36 -17.33 4.05
N ALA A 85 -2.78 -16.06 4.02
CA ALA A 85 -2.44 -15.11 5.07
C ALA A 85 -3.10 -15.47 6.41
N PRO A 86 -2.40 -15.30 7.54
CA PRO A 86 -3.01 -15.36 8.86
C PRO A 86 -4.23 -14.43 8.95
N ARG A 87 -5.21 -14.80 9.78
CA ARG A 87 -6.43 -14.01 9.96
C ARG A 87 -6.14 -12.55 10.30
N THR A 88 -5.14 -12.31 11.16
CA THR A 88 -4.70 -10.96 11.56
C THR A 88 -4.26 -10.10 10.38
N VAL A 89 -3.52 -10.66 9.43
CA VAL A 89 -3.07 -9.93 8.22
C VAL A 89 -4.26 -9.65 7.29
N ARG A 90 -5.17 -10.62 7.13
CA ARG A 90 -6.39 -10.42 6.33
C ARG A 90 -7.28 -9.31 6.89
N GLU A 91 -7.43 -9.28 8.21
CA GLU A 91 -8.17 -8.23 8.92
C GLU A 91 -7.47 -6.87 8.80
N ALA A 92 -6.14 -6.83 8.84
CA ALA A 92 -5.37 -5.61 8.62
C ALA A 92 -5.59 -5.02 7.22
N VAL A 93 -5.58 -5.85 6.16
CA VAL A 93 -5.86 -5.39 4.79
C VAL A 93 -7.29 -4.85 4.66
N LYS A 94 -8.28 -5.57 5.22
CA LYS A 94 -9.67 -5.12 5.26
C LYS A 94 -9.82 -3.77 5.96
N PHE A 95 -9.15 -3.61 7.10
CA PHE A 95 -9.15 -2.36 7.85
C PHE A 95 -8.56 -1.19 7.05
N LEU A 96 -7.44 -1.41 6.35
CA LEU A 96 -6.83 -0.38 5.49
C LEU A 96 -7.76 0.04 4.33
N ASP A 97 -8.50 -0.90 3.74
CA ASP A 97 -9.48 -0.60 2.69
C ASP A 97 -10.72 0.13 3.21
N LEU A 98 -11.19 -0.24 4.40
CA LEU A 98 -12.27 0.49 5.08
C LEU A 98 -11.84 1.92 5.38
N PHE A 99 -10.65 2.09 5.96
CA PHE A 99 -10.07 3.39 6.24
C PHE A 99 -10.02 4.28 4.99
N LYS A 100 -9.54 3.74 3.86
CA LYS A 100 -9.46 4.53 2.62
C LYS A 100 -10.83 4.89 2.03
N ARG A 101 -11.83 4.03 2.20
CA ARG A 101 -13.21 4.33 1.80
C ARG A 101 -13.79 5.45 2.64
N LEU A 102 -13.62 5.37 3.96
CA LEU A 102 -14.09 6.40 4.89
C LEU A 102 -13.41 7.75 4.61
N ALA A 103 -12.09 7.76 4.42
CA ALA A 103 -11.32 8.96 4.08
C ALA A 103 -11.61 9.53 2.68
N LYS A 104 -12.27 8.79 1.77
CA LYS A 104 -12.71 9.31 0.45
C LYS A 104 -14.09 9.94 0.49
N HIS A 105 -14.87 9.66 1.53
CA HIS A 105 -16.22 10.17 1.72
C HIS A 105 -16.25 11.21 2.85
N GLU A 106 -15.13 11.90 3.07
CA GLU A 106 -14.99 12.92 4.12
C GLU A 106 -16.09 13.99 4.02
N ASP A 107 -16.52 14.32 2.80
CA ASP A 107 -17.65 15.21 2.50
C ASP A 107 -18.97 14.73 3.15
N ILE A 108 -19.23 13.41 3.16
CA ILE A 108 -20.41 12.79 3.78
C ILE A 108 -20.28 12.80 5.31
N PHE A 109 -19.06 12.78 5.83
CA PHE A 109 -18.76 12.84 7.27
C PHE A 109 -18.78 14.27 7.83
N GLN A 110 -18.57 15.29 6.99
CA GLN A 110 -18.68 16.69 7.40
C GLN A 110 -20.12 17.20 7.35
N GLU A 111 -20.95 16.72 6.43
CA GLU A 111 -22.37 17.14 6.32
C GLU A 111 -23.30 16.41 7.30
N VAL A 112 -23.03 15.15 7.63
CA VAL A 112 -23.80 14.40 8.64
C VAL A 112 -23.06 14.52 9.95
N SER A 113 -23.70 15.09 11.00
CA SER A 113 -23.16 15.23 12.36
C SER A 113 -22.85 13.89 13.07
N MET A 114 -21.98 13.08 12.49
CA MET A 114 -21.20 12.04 13.18
C MET A 114 -19.80 12.63 13.35
N GLY A 115 -19.64 13.46 14.38
CA GLY A 115 -18.40 14.16 14.69
C GLY A 115 -17.23 13.23 14.95
N LEU A 116 -16.56 12.79 13.88
CA LEU A 116 -15.30 12.04 13.96
C LEU A 116 -14.07 12.96 13.96
N GLY A 117 -14.23 14.25 13.67
CA GLY A 117 -13.14 15.23 13.73
C GLY A 117 -11.94 14.89 12.82
N PRO A 118 -10.82 15.63 12.91
CA PRO A 118 -9.56 15.22 12.32
C PRO A 118 -9.07 13.91 12.96
N LEU A 119 -8.33 13.09 12.20
CA LEU A 119 -7.78 11.84 12.74
C LEU A 119 -6.97 12.10 14.01
N THR A 120 -7.17 11.28 15.04
CA THR A 120 -6.31 11.33 16.22
C THR A 120 -5.00 10.60 15.96
N PRO A 121 -3.92 10.91 16.70
CA PRO A 121 -2.70 10.10 16.67
C PRO A 121 -2.98 8.62 16.98
N TYR A 122 -3.98 8.32 17.80
CA TYR A 122 -4.38 6.95 18.09
C TYR A 122 -4.95 6.23 16.86
N ASP A 123 -5.81 6.90 16.09
CA ASP A 123 -6.39 6.35 14.87
C ASP A 123 -5.31 6.15 13.79
N ALA A 124 -4.44 7.14 13.60
CA ALA A 124 -3.32 7.06 12.68
C ALA A 124 -2.35 5.92 13.05
N LYS A 125 -2.09 5.73 14.34
CA LYS A 125 -1.27 4.61 14.85
C LYS A 125 -1.84 3.26 14.46
N ARG A 126 -3.16 3.07 14.57
CA ARG A 126 -3.81 1.83 14.12
C ARG A 126 -3.61 1.57 12.63
N VAL A 127 -3.63 2.61 11.80
CA VAL A 127 -3.36 2.50 10.36
C VAL A 127 -1.90 2.12 10.11
N ILE A 128 -0.95 2.72 10.83
CA ILE A 128 0.47 2.33 10.79
C ILE A 128 0.64 0.87 11.18
N ASP A 129 0.06 0.43 12.29
CA ASP A 129 0.21 -0.94 12.79
C ASP A 129 -0.35 -1.96 11.80
N ALA A 130 -1.52 -1.67 11.19
CA ALA A 130 -2.09 -2.49 10.14
C ALA A 130 -1.20 -2.53 8.89
N ALA A 131 -0.69 -1.39 8.44
CA ALA A 131 0.22 -1.33 7.30
C ALA A 131 1.51 -2.12 7.56
N ARG A 132 2.09 -1.99 8.76
CA ARG A 132 3.29 -2.71 9.19
C ARG A 132 3.07 -4.23 9.19
N LEU A 133 1.94 -4.70 9.72
CA LEU A 133 1.59 -6.13 9.69
C LEU A 133 1.55 -6.69 8.28
N VAL A 134 0.95 -5.97 7.34
CA VAL A 134 0.87 -6.37 5.93
C VAL A 134 2.25 -6.37 5.28
N ILE A 135 3.04 -5.30 5.47
CA ILE A 135 4.38 -5.17 4.89
C ILE A 135 5.30 -6.29 5.41
N ASN A 136 5.31 -6.56 6.71
CA ASN A 136 6.12 -7.63 7.31
C ASN A 136 5.73 -9.02 6.76
N HIS A 137 4.42 -9.29 6.63
CA HIS A 137 3.95 -10.56 6.03
C HIS A 137 4.43 -10.72 4.59
N LEU A 138 4.42 -9.63 3.81
CA LEU A 138 4.88 -9.64 2.42
C LEU A 138 6.40 -9.70 2.30
N GLU A 139 7.16 -9.10 3.22
CA GLU A 139 8.62 -9.09 3.20
C GLU A 139 9.19 -10.52 3.18
N HIS A 140 8.70 -11.39 4.07
CA HIS A 140 9.14 -12.79 4.14
C HIS A 140 8.94 -13.55 2.83
N ARG A 141 8.02 -13.08 1.97
CA ARG A 141 7.68 -13.68 0.68
C ARG A 141 8.33 -12.96 -0.49
N LEU A 142 8.78 -11.72 -0.30
CA LEU A 142 9.40 -10.88 -1.33
C LEU A 142 10.93 -10.99 -1.37
N ARG A 143 11.58 -11.26 -0.23
CA ARG A 143 12.99 -11.71 -0.18
C ARG A 143 13.17 -13.04 -0.92
#